data_AF-A0A950AKT5-F1
#
_entry.id   AF-A0A950AKT5-F1
#
_cell.length_a   1.000
_cell.length_b   1.000
_cell.length_c   1.000
_cell.angle_alpha   90.00
_cell.angle_beta   90.00
_cell.angle_gamma   90.00
#
_symmetry.space_group_name_H-M   'P 1'
#
loop_
_entity.id
_entity.type
_entity.pdbx_description
1 polymer ?
#
loop_
_entity_poly.entity_id
_entity_poly.type
_entity_poly.pdbx_seq_one_letter_code
_entity_poly.pdbx_strand_id
1 'polypeptide(L)'
;MKGAPGRGTLEKEKPPIFGMLQRTGEVVIRMLENVQQATIGPLIRQTIAKGAVVYTDEYDIYTRLPEWGYIHHTVCHAAGEFARDDDGDGFCEVHVNTLEGFWSLLRSWLRPHRGISQEKLPLYLGFFEFVHNIRRRGKALLKALIGLLVT
;
A
#
# COMPACT_ATOMS: atom_id res chain seq x y z
N MET A 1 9.97 -19.51 12.80
CA MET A 1 9.34 -18.81 13.93
C MET A 1 8.19 -17.96 13.41
N LYS A 2 6.93 -18.31 13.75
CA LYS A 2 5.80 -17.38 13.58
C LYS A 2 5.97 -16.29 14.65
N GLY A 3 6.09 -15.03 14.23
CA GLY A 3 6.17 -13.90 15.17
C GLY A 3 4.88 -13.79 15.99
N ALA A 4 4.96 -13.20 17.19
CA ALA A 4 3.78 -12.94 18.00
C ALA A 4 2.76 -12.10 17.20
N PRO A 5 1.46 -12.41 17.31
CA PRO A 5 0.42 -11.60 16.70
C PRO A 5 0.46 -10.18 17.30
N GLY A 6 0.44 -9.18 16.44
CA GLY A 6 0.51 -7.79 16.87
C GLY A 6 0.85 -6.87 15.72
N ARG A 7 0.30 -5.66 15.75
CA ARG A 7 0.60 -4.64 14.75
C ARG A 7 2.03 -4.13 14.97
N GLY A 8 2.73 -3.96 13.86
CA GLY A 8 4.02 -3.31 13.85
C GLY A 8 3.90 -1.86 14.33
N THR A 9 4.86 -1.43 15.13
CA THR A 9 5.06 -0.03 15.50
C THR A 9 6.55 0.25 15.35
N LEU A 10 6.94 1.53 15.23
CA LEU A 10 8.36 1.91 15.29
C LEU A 10 9.04 1.36 16.56
N GLU A 11 8.34 1.46 17.70
CA GLU A 11 8.81 0.96 18.99
C GLU A 11 9.06 -0.57 19.03
N LYS A 12 8.33 -1.33 18.22
CA LYS A 12 8.49 -2.80 18.10
C LYS A 12 9.50 -3.21 17.03
N GLU A 13 10.26 -2.24 16.52
CA GLU A 13 11.23 -2.37 15.42
C GLU A 13 10.64 -2.97 14.14
N LYS A 14 9.33 -2.82 13.96
CA LYS A 14 8.58 -3.30 12.80
C LYS A 14 7.66 -2.18 12.34
N PRO A 15 8.20 -1.08 11.80
CA PRO A 15 7.36 0.03 11.37
C PRO A 15 6.32 -0.46 10.35
N PRO A 16 5.05 -0.07 10.48
CA PRO A 16 4.05 -0.38 9.48
C PRO A 16 4.37 0.36 8.18
N ILE A 17 4.17 -0.32 7.06
CA ILE A 17 4.24 0.27 5.72
C ILE A 17 2.80 0.37 5.22
N PHE A 18 2.36 1.59 4.97
CA PHE A 18 1.04 1.87 4.41
C PHE A 18 1.14 2.06 2.91
N GLY A 19 0.21 1.48 2.16
CA GLY A 19 0.21 1.53 0.70
C GLY A 19 -1.15 1.87 0.13
N MET A 20 -1.16 2.72 -0.89
CA MET A 20 -2.32 3.10 -1.68
C MET A 20 -2.00 2.81 -3.13
N LEU A 21 -2.80 1.98 -3.80
CA LEU A 21 -2.54 1.56 -5.17
C LEU A 21 -3.79 1.83 -6.01
N GLN A 22 -3.61 2.57 -7.10
CA GLN A 22 -4.64 2.74 -8.11
C GLN A 22 -4.64 1.53 -9.04
N ARG A 23 -5.81 0.92 -9.26
CA ARG A 23 -5.95 -0.18 -10.22
C ARG A 23 -5.45 0.27 -11.59
N THR A 24 -4.56 -0.51 -12.19
CA THR A 24 -3.87 -0.21 -13.46
C THR A 24 -2.98 1.04 -13.46
N GLY A 25 -2.88 1.75 -12.34
CA GLY A 25 -2.15 3.01 -12.20
C GLY A 25 -0.91 2.89 -11.30
N GLU A 26 -0.70 3.93 -10.51
CA GLU A 26 0.48 4.09 -9.65
C GLU A 26 0.22 3.58 -8.22
N VAL A 27 1.32 3.32 -7.52
CA VAL A 27 1.33 2.99 -6.09
C VAL A 27 2.06 4.08 -5.32
N VAL A 28 1.57 4.37 -4.12
CA VAL A 28 2.23 5.22 -3.12
C VAL A 28 2.37 4.40 -1.85
N ILE A 29 3.61 4.25 -1.36
CA ILE A 29 3.93 3.57 -0.10
C ILE A 29 4.67 4.48 0.86
N ARG A 30 4.30 4.44 2.14
CA ARG A 30 4.93 5.24 3.18
C ARG A 30 5.18 4.40 4.42
N MET A 31 6.37 4.51 4.98
CA MET A 31 6.66 4.00 6.31
C MET A 31 6.00 4.92 7.33
N LEU A 32 5.21 4.36 8.24
CA LEU A 32 4.49 5.12 9.26
C LEU A 32 4.98 4.74 10.65
N GLU A 33 4.70 5.62 11.61
CA GLU A 33 4.97 5.35 13.02
C GLU A 33 3.99 4.33 13.60
N ASN A 34 2.73 4.46 13.19
CA ASN A 34 1.59 3.65 13.59
C ASN A 34 0.51 3.65 12.48
N VAL A 35 -0.47 2.75 12.60
CA VAL A 35 -1.65 2.68 11.73
C VAL A 35 -2.90 3.08 12.51
N GLN A 36 -3.06 4.38 12.71
CA GLN A 36 -4.25 4.97 13.32
C GLN A 36 -4.93 5.91 12.33
N GLN A 37 -6.24 6.14 12.52
CA GLN A 37 -7.03 7.03 11.67
C GLN A 37 -6.45 8.46 11.60
N ALA A 38 -5.93 8.97 12.71
CA ALA A 38 -5.28 10.28 12.76
C ALA A 38 -4.01 10.34 11.89
N THR A 39 -3.29 9.22 11.77
CA THR A 39 -2.04 9.11 11.01
C THR A 39 -2.30 8.89 9.51
N ILE A 40 -3.23 7.99 9.16
CA ILE A 40 -3.50 7.63 7.75
C ILE A 40 -4.42 8.63 7.06
N GLY A 41 -5.32 9.28 7.80
CA GLY A 41 -6.34 10.18 7.23
C GLY A 41 -5.75 11.33 6.41
N PRO A 42 -4.74 12.08 6.90
CA PRO A 42 -4.07 13.11 6.12
C PRO A 42 -3.41 12.57 4.85
N LEU A 43 -2.75 11.40 4.92
CA LEU A 43 -2.07 10.77 3.79
C LEU A 43 -3.04 10.35 2.69
N ILE A 44 -4.16 9.74 3.08
CA ILE A 44 -5.24 9.36 2.15
C ILE A 44 -5.79 10.60 1.46
N ARG A 45 -6.10 11.67 2.21
CA ARG A 45 -6.66 12.91 1.65
C ARG A 45 -5.70 13.68 0.75
N GLN A 46 -4.40 13.57 1.00
CA GLN A 46 -3.37 14.19 0.15
C GLN A 46 -3.16 13.41 -1.16
N THR A 47 -3.36 12.08 -1.12
CA THR A 47 -2.96 11.18 -2.22
C THR A 47 -4.13 10.79 -3.10
N ILE A 48 -5.30 10.55 -2.52
CA ILE A 48 -6.48 10.02 -3.21
C ILE A 48 -7.49 11.16 -3.39
N ALA A 49 -7.88 11.40 -4.64
CA ALA A 49 -8.91 12.38 -4.98
C ALA A 49 -10.22 12.09 -4.25
N LYS A 50 -10.84 13.13 -3.70
CA LYS A 50 -12.15 13.04 -3.03
C LYS A 50 -13.20 12.48 -4.01
N GLY A 51 -14.09 11.62 -3.52
CA GLY A 51 -15.09 10.94 -4.32
C GLY A 51 -14.60 9.66 -5.01
N ALA A 52 -13.32 9.31 -4.90
CA ALA A 52 -12.81 8.05 -5.42
C ALA A 52 -13.42 6.82 -4.72
N VAL A 53 -13.48 5.72 -5.45
CA VAL A 53 -13.81 4.39 -4.91
C VAL A 53 -12.56 3.78 -4.29
N VAL A 54 -12.68 3.35 -3.04
CA VAL A 54 -11.60 2.76 -2.26
C VAL A 54 -12.02 1.35 -1.81
N TYR A 55 -11.15 0.39 -2.06
CA TYR A 55 -11.32 -1.01 -1.66
C TYR A 55 -10.35 -1.34 -0.53
N THR A 56 -10.85 -1.87 0.60
CA THR A 56 -10.01 -2.28 1.75
C THR A 56 -10.36 -3.67 2.27
N ASP A 57 -9.56 -4.16 3.20
CA ASP A 57 -9.93 -5.27 4.08
C ASP A 57 -10.84 -4.77 5.22
N GLU A 58 -11.18 -5.69 6.13
CA GLU A 58 -12.09 -5.46 7.26
C GLU A 58 -11.54 -4.57 8.40
N TYR A 59 -10.36 -3.96 8.23
CA TYR A 59 -9.69 -3.29 9.33
C TYR A 59 -10.37 -1.95 9.71
N ASP A 60 -10.73 -1.80 10.99
CA ASP A 60 -11.45 -0.66 11.58
C ASP A 60 -10.88 0.74 11.26
N ILE A 61 -9.59 0.86 10.93
CA ILE A 61 -8.97 2.13 10.56
C ILE A 61 -9.59 2.75 9.31
N TYR A 62 -10.24 1.95 8.46
CA TYR A 62 -10.86 2.41 7.21
C TYR A 62 -12.32 2.84 7.36
N THR A 63 -12.94 2.62 8.52
CA THR A 63 -14.38 2.89 8.76
C THR A 63 -14.79 4.34 8.51
N ARG A 64 -13.85 5.30 8.58
CA ARG A 64 -14.11 6.74 8.37
C ARG A 64 -13.93 7.20 6.92
N LEU A 65 -13.58 6.31 5.99
CA LEU A 65 -13.47 6.65 4.58
C LEU A 65 -14.74 7.33 4.01
N PRO A 66 -15.97 6.87 4.30
CA PRO A 66 -17.18 7.56 3.89
C PRO A 66 -17.30 8.99 4.46
N GLU A 67 -16.96 9.19 5.74
CA GLU A 67 -16.95 10.52 6.38
C GLU A 67 -15.94 11.47 5.71
N TRP A 68 -14.83 10.94 5.21
CA TRP A 68 -13.81 11.72 4.49
C TRP A 68 -14.17 11.96 3.02
N GLY A 69 -15.30 11.43 2.55
CA GLY A 69 -15.85 11.66 1.22
C GLY A 69 -15.38 10.66 0.17
N TYR A 70 -15.11 9.41 0.56
CA TYR A 70 -14.77 8.31 -0.35
C TYR A 70 -15.92 7.31 -0.44
N ILE A 71 -16.05 6.67 -1.60
CA ILE A 71 -16.95 5.51 -1.77
C ILE A 71 -16.17 4.29 -1.30
N HIS A 72 -16.64 3.59 -0.27
CA HIS A 72 -15.88 2.54 0.40
C HIS A 72 -16.53 1.17 0.20
N HIS A 73 -15.79 0.25 -0.41
CA HIS A 73 -16.12 -1.17 -0.45
C HIS A 73 -15.06 -1.94 0.34
N THR A 74 -15.48 -2.99 1.03
CA THR A 74 -14.62 -3.80 1.89
C THR A 74 -14.88 -5.27 1.63
N VAL A 75 -13.81 -6.07 1.74
CA VAL A 75 -13.90 -7.53 1.88
C VAL A 75 -13.65 -7.92 3.33
N CYS A 76 -14.23 -9.03 3.78
CA CYS A 76 -14.01 -9.56 5.12
C CYS A 76 -13.29 -10.92 5.11
N HIS A 77 -11.97 -10.90 5.24
CA HIS A 77 -11.16 -12.13 5.23
C HIS A 77 -11.49 -13.05 6.41
N ALA A 78 -11.84 -12.48 7.57
CA ALA A 78 -12.30 -13.25 8.73
C ALA A 78 -13.57 -14.07 8.45
N ALA A 79 -14.42 -13.63 7.52
CA ALA A 79 -15.61 -14.36 7.07
C ALA A 79 -15.33 -15.30 5.88
N GLY A 80 -14.07 -15.41 5.44
CA GLY A 80 -13.69 -16.18 4.25
C GLY A 80 -14.00 -15.45 2.93
N GLU A 81 -14.32 -14.16 2.97
CA GLU A 81 -14.58 -13.32 1.80
C GLU A 81 -13.28 -12.66 1.35
N PHE A 82 -12.73 -13.11 0.21
CA PHE A 82 -11.47 -12.59 -0.36
C PHE A 82 -11.70 -11.73 -1.61
N ALA A 83 -12.83 -11.92 -2.27
CA ALA A 83 -13.28 -11.13 -3.40
C ALA A 83 -14.81 -11.20 -3.43
N ARG A 84 -15.44 -10.11 -3.80
CA ARG A 84 -16.90 -10.00 -3.88
C ARG A 84 -17.28 -9.40 -5.23
N ASP A 85 -18.38 -9.92 -5.76
CA ASP A 85 -19.03 -9.54 -7.01
C ASP A 85 -20.30 -8.77 -6.62
N ASP A 86 -20.26 -7.42 -6.69
CA ASP A 86 -21.38 -6.57 -6.24
C ASP A 86 -22.49 -6.47 -7.31
N ASP A 87 -22.19 -6.72 -8.59
CA ASP A 87 -23.15 -6.58 -9.71
C ASP A 87 -23.67 -7.91 -10.29
N GLY A 88 -23.08 -9.04 -9.89
CA GLY A 88 -23.50 -10.38 -10.25
C GLY A 88 -23.13 -10.79 -11.67
N ASP A 89 -22.17 -10.11 -12.30
CA ASP A 89 -21.73 -10.40 -13.67
C ASP A 89 -20.72 -11.56 -13.76
N GLY A 90 -20.31 -12.10 -12.61
CA GLY A 90 -19.32 -13.17 -12.48
C GLY A 90 -17.89 -12.68 -12.32
N PHE A 91 -17.65 -11.36 -12.29
CA PHE A 91 -16.35 -10.74 -12.08
C PHE A 91 -16.30 -10.07 -10.71
N CYS A 92 -15.51 -10.64 -9.78
CA CYS A 92 -15.31 -10.02 -8.48
C CYS A 92 -14.48 -8.73 -8.58
N GLU A 93 -15.15 -7.59 -8.53
CA GLU A 93 -14.58 -6.24 -8.58
C GLU A 93 -14.23 -5.70 -7.19
N VAL A 94 -14.74 -6.25 -6.10
CA VAL A 94 -14.40 -5.82 -4.73
C VAL A 94 -13.34 -6.74 -4.16
N HIS A 95 -12.09 -6.30 -4.14
CA HIS A 95 -10.97 -7.04 -3.55
C HIS A 95 -9.75 -6.13 -3.31
N VAL A 96 -8.81 -6.59 -2.48
CA VAL A 96 -7.52 -5.93 -2.20
C VAL A 96 -6.31 -6.65 -2.82
N ASN A 97 -6.54 -7.75 -3.55
CA ASN A 97 -5.51 -8.64 -4.11
C ASN A 97 -4.39 -7.93 -4.90
N THR A 98 -4.69 -6.82 -5.58
CA THR A 98 -3.66 -6.06 -6.33
C THR A 98 -2.57 -5.53 -5.39
N LEU A 99 -2.96 -4.98 -4.25
CA LEU A 99 -2.02 -4.48 -3.26
C LEU A 99 -1.32 -5.62 -2.50
N GLU A 100 -2.01 -6.74 -2.25
CA GLU A 100 -1.39 -7.94 -1.68
C GLU A 100 -0.30 -8.56 -2.56
N GLY A 101 -0.55 -8.59 -3.87
CA GLY A 101 0.43 -8.95 -4.88
C GLY A 101 1.64 -8.00 -4.85
N PHE A 102 1.39 -6.70 -4.78
CA PHE A 102 2.44 -5.69 -4.63
C PHE A 102 3.29 -5.94 -3.36
N TRP A 103 2.67 -6.23 -2.22
CA TRP A 103 3.40 -6.55 -0.99
C TRP A 103 4.29 -7.78 -1.13
N SER A 104 3.84 -8.79 -1.88
CA SER A 104 4.65 -10.00 -2.15
C SER A 104 5.87 -9.69 -3.00
N LEU A 105 5.75 -8.77 -3.96
CA LEU A 105 6.88 -8.25 -4.73
C LEU A 105 7.86 -7.46 -3.85
N LEU A 106 7.35 -6.52 -3.05
CA LEU A 106 8.19 -5.71 -2.15
C LEU A 106 8.98 -6.59 -1.19
N ARG A 107 8.33 -7.55 -0.52
CA ARG A 107 9.01 -8.50 0.38
C ARG A 107 10.10 -9.30 -0.31
N SER A 108 9.85 -9.73 -1.55
CA SER A 108 10.83 -10.48 -2.34
C SER A 108 12.01 -9.60 -2.73
N TRP A 109 11.77 -8.34 -3.06
CA TRP A 109 12.81 -7.36 -3.39
C TRP A 109 13.65 -6.95 -2.17
N LEU A 110 13.05 -6.85 -0.97
CA LEU A 110 13.76 -6.53 0.26
C LEU A 110 14.60 -7.70 0.81
N ARG A 111 14.21 -8.95 0.51
CA ARG A 111 14.84 -10.17 1.07
C ARG A 111 16.36 -10.27 0.88
N PRO A 112 16.95 -9.94 -0.28
CA PRO A 112 18.40 -10.03 -0.49
C PRO A 112 19.23 -9.11 0.42
N HIS A 113 18.65 -8.04 0.95
CA HIS A 113 19.36 -7.08 1.80
C HIS A 113 19.62 -7.60 3.23
N ARG A 114 19.04 -8.75 3.62
CA ARG A 114 19.28 -9.42 4.92
C ARG A 114 19.10 -8.52 6.16
N GLY A 115 18.19 -7.55 6.09
CA GLY A 115 17.93 -6.59 7.15
C GLY A 115 18.32 -5.17 6.74
N ILE A 116 17.41 -4.22 6.98
CA ILE A 116 17.59 -2.81 6.64
C ILE A 116 17.28 -2.02 7.90
N SER A 117 18.13 -1.05 8.25
CA SER A 117 17.85 -0.17 9.39
C SER A 117 16.59 0.65 9.13
N GLN A 118 15.82 0.93 10.19
CA GLN A 118 14.57 1.69 10.06
C GLN A 118 14.80 3.07 9.44
N GLU A 119 15.90 3.73 9.79
CA GLU A 119 16.30 5.03 9.21
C GLU A 119 16.49 4.98 7.69
N LYS A 120 16.97 3.85 7.16
CA LYS A 120 17.24 3.69 5.72
C LYS A 120 16.06 3.13 4.97
N LEU A 121 15.13 2.44 5.65
CA LEU A 121 13.99 1.79 5.02
C LEU A 121 13.17 2.73 4.10
N PRO A 122 12.89 3.99 4.46
CA PRO A 122 12.20 4.94 3.56
C PRO A 122 12.87 5.09 2.19
N LEU A 123 14.19 5.09 2.11
CA LEU A 123 14.93 5.21 0.84
C LEU A 123 14.71 3.97 -0.05
N TYR A 124 14.70 2.78 0.57
CA TYR A 124 14.44 1.52 -0.12
C TYR A 124 13.00 1.45 -0.64
N LEU A 125 12.04 1.87 0.18
CA LEU A 125 10.63 1.94 -0.21
C LEU A 125 10.43 2.94 -1.37
N GLY A 126 10.99 4.15 -1.26
CA GLY A 126 10.87 5.17 -2.30
C GLY A 126 11.50 4.73 -3.62
N PHE A 127 12.67 4.08 -3.59
CA PHE A 127 13.28 3.52 -4.80
C PHE A 127 12.43 2.41 -5.41
N PHE A 128 11.88 1.50 -4.59
CA PHE A 128 11.01 0.44 -5.07
C PHE A 128 9.70 0.98 -5.68
N GLU A 129 9.07 1.95 -5.02
CA GLU A 129 7.90 2.70 -5.52
C GLU A 129 8.18 3.31 -6.89
N PHE A 130 9.29 4.05 -7.01
CA PHE A 130 9.72 4.66 -8.27
C PHE A 130 9.89 3.63 -9.39
N VAL A 131 10.62 2.54 -9.12
CA VAL A 131 10.85 1.46 -10.10
C VAL A 131 9.55 0.77 -10.50
N HIS A 132 8.62 0.61 -9.56
CA HIS A 132 7.31 0.01 -9.84
C HIS A 132 6.47 0.92 -10.74
N ASN A 133 6.37 2.21 -10.40
CA ASN A 133 5.53 3.17 -11.12
C ASN A 133 6.05 3.48 -12.52
N ILE A 134 7.37 3.59 -12.71
CA ILE A 134 7.94 3.94 -14.00
C ILE A 134 7.77 2.83 -15.05
N ARG A 135 7.57 1.57 -14.62
CA ARG A 135 7.37 0.38 -15.48
C ARG A 135 8.44 0.21 -16.58
N ARG A 136 9.65 0.74 -16.34
CA ARG A 136 10.82 0.66 -17.24
C ARG A 136 11.93 -0.13 -16.58
N ARG A 137 12.73 -0.82 -17.39
CA ARG A 137 13.85 -1.66 -16.93
C ARG A 137 15.15 -1.29 -17.63
N GLY A 138 16.27 -1.69 -17.02
CA GLY A 138 17.61 -1.48 -17.57
C GLY A 138 17.96 0.00 -17.74
N LYS A 139 18.68 0.33 -18.81
CA LYS A 139 19.18 1.70 -19.06
C LYS A 139 18.07 2.77 -19.13
N ALA A 140 16.85 2.40 -19.52
CA ALA A 140 15.72 3.32 -19.60
C ALA A 140 15.29 3.87 -18.22
N LEU A 141 15.56 3.12 -17.14
CA LEU A 141 15.31 3.55 -15.77
C LEU A 141 16.20 4.74 -15.36
N LEU A 142 17.46 4.74 -15.81
CA LEU A 142 18.43 5.77 -15.45
C LEU A 142 17.99 7.15 -15.91
N LYS A 143 17.46 7.25 -17.14
CA LYS A 143 16.94 8.51 -17.68
C LYS A 143 15.77 9.03 -16.84
N ALA A 144 14.87 8.15 -16.42
CA ALA A 144 13.74 8.53 -15.58
C ALA A 144 14.18 8.96 -14.18
N LEU A 145 15.19 8.29 -13.61
CA LEU A 145 15.72 8.61 -12.29
C LEU A 145 16.40 9.97 -12.28
N ILE A 146 17.24 10.25 -13.29
CA ILE A 146 17.88 11.56 -13.44
C ILE A 146 16.81 12.66 -13.62
N GLY A 147 15.78 12.39 -14.41
CA GLY A 147 14.65 13.31 -14.58
C GLY A 147 14.01 13.68 -13.24
N LEU A 148 13.72 12.69 -12.39
CA LEU A 148 13.10 12.90 -11.08
C LEU A 148 13.97 13.69 -10.09
N LEU A 149 15.30 13.53 -10.16
CA LEU A 149 16.23 14.14 -9.20
C LEU A 149 16.65 15.58 -9.57
N VAL A 150 16.47 15.98 -10.83
CA VAL A 150 16.96 17.26 -11.37
C VAL A 150 15.82 18.27 -11.57
N THR A 151 14.57 17.84 -11.44
CA THR A 151 13.36 18.70 -11.41
C THR A 151 12.86 18.89 -9.99
#